data_AF-A0A9X5C5F6-F1
#
_entry.id   AF-A0A9X5C5F6-F1
#
_cell.length_a   1.000
_cell.length_b   1.000
_cell.length_c   1.000
_cell.angle_alpha   90.00
_cell.angle_beta   90.00
_cell.angle_gamma   90.00
#
_symmetry.space_group_name_H-M   'P 1'
#
loop_
_entity.id
_entity.type
_entity.pdbx_description
1 polymer ?
#
loop_
_entity_poly.entity_id
_entity_poly.type
_entity_poly.pdbx_seq_one_letter_code
_entity_poly.pdbx_strand_id
1 'polypeptide(L)'
;MKLKGTMVLELTDGATGEVETVTEENMVTEAVNDILGMNPMGVFYSEERLADVLSWNDVLLPVCPNMVGGILLFSKALEEDAGHIYELSDNLPVAYASNNVNTTANAARGSLNQTESKVLEDGYKFVWEFTPSQGNGTIAAVALTSAQGGQNGYGSLVGDASTFLQIKKLDIGDLGKERQVVLFEAVEMDFERDLLYSICFEDSSVRVRKVRLPVFSVGLNERLDDSSYRVLEDHAVSVETFLFLGSYTLYGEFLDGKDGYWYGFSNEGNSSGSARVLWVRISKADYSVTEGEWTLSNAKLMAVGERDMSGSYPERKCRCCMRNGYLYVPAYDKKGIYKINVANTADVSLIAFGFTSKMKPLCESGTCELFLTLVGDLIVGGDFQVTVEDVVIHTQGSARLGSAATPLFQYKQFLVGWGGSYGNEYRHMYLLTPYLATINNLSSAVVKDANKTMKITYTLTEAASGEG
;
A
#
# COMPACT_ATOMS: atom_id res chain seq x y z
N MET A 1 14.63 -17.32 -11.63
CA MET A 1 15.72 -16.83 -12.51
C MET A 1 16.97 -16.67 -11.67
N LYS A 2 18.17 -17.10 -12.11
CA LYS A 2 19.43 -16.78 -11.40
C LYS A 2 20.04 -15.55 -12.07
N LEU A 3 20.07 -14.41 -11.37
CA LEU A 3 20.69 -13.18 -11.84
C LEU A 3 21.95 -12.89 -11.04
N LYS A 4 22.96 -12.32 -11.69
CA LYS A 4 24.13 -11.74 -11.04
C LYS A 4 24.25 -10.28 -11.42
N GLY A 5 24.53 -9.44 -10.44
CA GLY A 5 24.53 -8.00 -10.54
C GLY A 5 25.76 -7.41 -9.89
N THR A 6 26.42 -6.49 -10.59
CA THR A 6 27.53 -5.69 -10.04
C THR A 6 27.15 -4.22 -10.14
N MET A 7 27.20 -3.55 -9.00
CA MET A 7 26.93 -2.13 -8.86
C MET A 7 28.24 -1.39 -8.62
N VAL A 8 28.43 -0.27 -9.30
CA VAL A 8 29.50 0.71 -9.05
C VAL A 8 28.85 2.06 -8.79
N LEU A 9 29.04 2.60 -7.58
CA LEU A 9 28.60 3.93 -7.17
C LEU A 9 29.80 4.86 -7.12
N GLU A 10 29.71 5.98 -7.81
CA GLU A 10 30.74 7.01 -7.89
C GLU A 10 30.19 8.34 -7.37
N LEU A 11 30.85 8.92 -6.37
CA LEU A 11 30.60 10.27 -5.87
C LEU A 11 31.72 11.20 -6.32
N THR A 12 31.44 12.16 -7.18
CA THR A 12 32.44 13.14 -7.65
C THR A 12 32.23 14.47 -6.95
N ASP A 13 33.24 14.96 -6.22
CA ASP A 13 33.23 16.28 -5.60
C ASP A 13 33.45 17.37 -6.65
N GLY A 14 32.53 18.33 -6.74
CA GLY A 14 32.54 19.37 -7.77
C GLY A 14 33.62 20.45 -7.58
N ALA A 15 34.20 20.59 -6.38
CA ALA A 15 35.22 21.59 -6.09
C ALA A 15 36.65 21.04 -6.31
N THR A 16 36.86 19.78 -5.95
CA THR A 16 38.18 19.13 -5.97
C THR A 16 38.36 18.19 -7.15
N GLY A 17 37.27 17.66 -7.72
CA GLY A 17 37.29 16.61 -8.73
C GLY A 17 37.62 15.21 -8.18
N GLU A 18 37.71 15.06 -6.85
CA GLU A 18 37.93 13.76 -6.21
C GLU A 18 36.72 12.83 -6.44
N VAL A 19 36.99 11.55 -6.68
CA VAL A 19 35.96 10.52 -6.91
C VAL A 19 36.09 9.44 -5.84
N GLU A 20 35.04 9.29 -5.03
CA GLU A 20 34.85 8.16 -4.14
C GLU A 20 34.08 7.06 -4.89
N THR A 21 34.58 5.83 -4.87
CA THR A 21 33.98 4.70 -5.60
C THR A 21 33.71 3.53 -4.68
N VAL A 22 32.50 2.97 -4.76
CA VAL A 22 32.08 1.76 -4.06
C VAL A 22 31.59 0.74 -5.08
N THR A 23 32.02 -0.52 -4.95
CA THR A 23 31.61 -1.61 -5.82
C THR A 23 31.05 -2.74 -4.98
N GLU A 24 29.82 -3.17 -5.26
CA GLU A 24 29.15 -4.25 -4.52
C GLU A 24 28.44 -5.20 -5.48
N GLU A 25 28.33 -6.47 -5.09
CA GLU A 25 27.52 -7.47 -5.77
C GLU A 25 26.13 -7.56 -5.13
N ASN A 26 25.18 -8.14 -5.87
CA ASN A 26 23.80 -8.20 -5.42
C ASN A 26 23.41 -9.55 -4.80
N MET A 27 22.41 -9.49 -3.93
CA MET A 27 21.50 -10.59 -3.66
C MET A 27 20.24 -10.41 -4.50
N VAL A 28 19.75 -11.48 -5.12
CA VAL A 28 18.46 -11.47 -5.84
C VAL A 28 17.35 -11.87 -4.87
N THR A 29 16.25 -11.15 -4.87
CA THR A 29 15.06 -11.51 -4.07
C THR A 29 14.06 -12.33 -4.91
N GLU A 30 13.03 -12.85 -4.27
CA GLU A 30 11.93 -13.53 -4.93
C GLU A 30 10.93 -12.59 -5.62
N ALA A 31 11.15 -11.27 -5.59
CA ALA A 31 10.13 -10.30 -6.04
C ALA A 31 9.68 -10.52 -7.49
N VAL A 32 10.62 -10.72 -8.40
CA VAL A 32 10.32 -10.96 -9.83
C VAL A 32 9.73 -12.35 -10.05
N ASN A 33 10.24 -13.38 -9.35
CA ASN A 33 9.73 -14.74 -9.47
C ASN A 33 8.29 -14.84 -8.95
N ASP A 34 7.97 -14.15 -7.85
CA ASP A 34 6.62 -14.08 -7.29
C ASP A 34 5.63 -13.42 -8.25
N ILE A 35 5.99 -12.29 -8.86
CA ILE A 35 5.12 -11.59 -9.83
C ILE A 35 4.83 -12.47 -11.05
N LEU A 36 5.82 -13.22 -11.55
CA LEU A 36 5.66 -14.09 -12.72
C LEU A 36 5.02 -15.45 -12.39
N GLY A 37 5.25 -15.95 -11.18
CA GLY A 37 4.90 -17.31 -10.78
C GLY A 37 3.58 -17.42 -10.02
N MET A 38 3.08 -16.34 -9.45
CA MET A 38 1.83 -16.33 -8.68
C MET A 38 0.68 -15.75 -9.50
N ASN A 39 -0.52 -16.29 -9.33
CA ASN A 39 -1.71 -15.80 -10.02
C ASN A 39 -2.91 -15.73 -9.05
N PRO A 40 -2.82 -14.92 -7.97
CA PRO A 40 -3.92 -14.80 -7.03
C PRO A 40 -5.18 -14.34 -7.75
N MET A 41 -6.29 -15.02 -7.50
CA MET A 41 -7.61 -14.75 -8.07
C MET A 41 -7.65 -14.74 -9.61
N GLY A 42 -6.73 -15.45 -10.27
CA GLY A 42 -6.64 -15.48 -11.73
C GLY A 42 -6.35 -14.11 -12.34
N VAL A 43 -5.63 -13.24 -11.64
CA VAL A 43 -5.36 -11.86 -12.05
C VAL A 43 -4.76 -11.74 -13.46
N PHE A 44 -4.05 -12.75 -13.96
CA PHE A 44 -3.45 -12.74 -15.30
C PHE A 44 -4.25 -13.44 -16.39
N TYR A 45 -5.39 -14.03 -16.05
CA TYR A 45 -6.31 -14.52 -17.07
C TYR A 45 -7.10 -13.34 -17.66
N SER A 46 -7.21 -13.33 -18.98
CA SER A 46 -8.18 -12.50 -19.69
C SER A 46 -9.48 -13.29 -19.73
N GLU A 47 -10.47 -12.86 -18.99
CA GLU A 47 -11.81 -13.45 -19.09
C GLU A 47 -12.63 -12.67 -20.13
N GLU A 48 -13.60 -13.33 -20.76
CA GLU A 48 -14.38 -12.77 -21.87
C GLU A 48 -15.32 -11.61 -21.44
N ARG A 49 -15.45 -11.39 -20.11
CA ARG A 49 -16.16 -10.24 -19.49
C ARG A 49 -15.30 -8.97 -19.54
N LEU A 50 -15.95 -7.82 -19.38
CA LEU A 50 -15.43 -6.43 -19.46
C LEU A 50 -14.30 -6.08 -18.44
N ALA A 51 -13.39 -6.99 -18.16
CA ALA A 51 -12.26 -6.78 -17.27
C ALA A 51 -11.14 -6.01 -17.99
N ASP A 52 -10.69 -4.92 -17.37
CA ASP A 52 -9.51 -4.20 -17.82
C ASP A 52 -8.28 -4.88 -17.21
N VAL A 53 -7.58 -5.69 -18.00
CA VAL A 53 -6.32 -6.35 -17.62
C VAL A 53 -5.15 -5.57 -18.22
N LEU A 54 -4.08 -5.37 -17.42
CA LEU A 54 -2.88 -4.68 -17.89
C LEU A 54 -2.20 -5.45 -19.02
N SER A 55 -1.89 -4.77 -20.12
CA SER A 55 -0.97 -5.29 -21.14
C SER A 55 0.45 -5.35 -20.57
N TRP A 56 1.00 -6.55 -20.45
CA TRP A 56 2.33 -6.75 -19.86
C TRP A 56 3.46 -6.23 -20.72
N ASN A 57 3.37 -6.42 -22.04
CA ASN A 57 4.38 -5.90 -22.95
C ASN A 57 4.42 -4.38 -22.84
N ASP A 58 5.64 -3.84 -22.79
CA ASP A 58 5.96 -2.42 -22.62
C ASP A 58 5.69 -1.83 -21.22
N VAL A 59 5.03 -2.57 -20.31
CA VAL A 59 4.80 -2.13 -18.92
C VAL A 59 5.59 -2.93 -17.89
N LEU A 60 5.61 -4.26 -18.03
CA LEU A 60 6.33 -5.20 -17.17
C LEU A 60 7.38 -5.99 -17.95
N LEU A 61 7.09 -6.32 -19.22
CA LEU A 61 8.01 -7.04 -20.10
C LEU A 61 8.59 -6.11 -21.16
N PRO A 62 9.85 -6.32 -21.59
CA PRO A 62 10.84 -7.26 -21.02
C PRO A 62 11.19 -6.94 -19.56
N VAL A 63 11.66 -7.94 -18.78
CA VAL A 63 11.94 -7.79 -17.34
C VAL A 63 12.83 -6.58 -17.08
N CYS A 64 13.95 -6.45 -17.79
CA CYS A 64 14.69 -5.19 -17.88
C CYS A 64 14.30 -4.47 -19.18
N PRO A 65 13.99 -3.16 -19.15
CA PRO A 65 14.14 -2.24 -18.03
C PRO A 65 12.81 -1.93 -17.32
N ASN A 66 11.85 -2.87 -17.23
CA ASN A 66 10.49 -2.59 -16.78
C ASN A 66 10.19 -3.12 -15.36
N MET A 67 10.08 -4.44 -15.17
CA MET A 67 9.99 -5.07 -13.85
C MET A 67 11.25 -4.88 -13.00
N VAL A 68 12.40 -4.80 -13.64
CA VAL A 68 13.65 -4.39 -13.03
C VAL A 68 14.16 -3.23 -13.86
N GLY A 69 13.98 -2.02 -13.36
CA GLY A 69 14.12 -0.81 -14.17
C GLY A 69 14.37 0.46 -13.38
N GLY A 70 14.17 0.42 -12.07
CA GLY A 70 14.50 1.50 -11.17
C GLY A 70 15.49 1.07 -10.11
N ILE A 71 15.87 2.03 -9.28
CA ILE A 71 16.80 1.89 -8.17
C ILE A 71 16.23 2.62 -6.94
N LEU A 72 16.39 2.03 -5.77
CA LEU A 72 16.07 2.60 -4.45
C LEU A 72 17.37 2.66 -3.62
N LEU A 73 17.61 3.78 -2.95
CA LEU A 73 18.78 4.00 -2.12
C LEU A 73 18.33 4.21 -0.67
N PHE A 74 18.97 3.51 0.26
CA PHE A 74 18.55 3.43 1.66
C PHE A 74 19.62 3.97 2.60
N SER A 75 19.19 4.56 3.71
CA SER A 75 20.10 5.14 4.71
C SER A 75 20.67 4.11 5.70
N LYS A 76 20.01 2.96 5.83
CA LYS A 76 20.45 1.81 6.62
C LYS A 76 20.66 0.60 5.69
N ALA A 77 21.46 -0.35 6.15
CA ALA A 77 21.58 -1.65 5.49
C ALA A 77 20.21 -2.37 5.46
N LEU A 78 20.00 -3.18 4.43
CA LEU A 78 18.83 -4.03 4.26
C LEU A 78 19.15 -5.44 4.76
N GLU A 79 18.17 -6.13 5.34
CA GLU A 79 18.30 -7.55 5.66
C GLU A 79 18.46 -8.37 4.37
N GLU A 80 19.53 -9.16 4.27
CA GLU A 80 19.81 -10.04 3.13
C GLU A 80 19.02 -11.35 3.25
N ASP A 81 17.75 -11.30 2.85
CA ASP A 81 16.86 -12.46 2.72
C ASP A 81 16.14 -12.42 1.36
N ALA A 82 16.03 -13.57 0.67
CA ALA A 82 15.38 -13.63 -0.63
C ALA A 82 13.88 -13.31 -0.55
N GLY A 83 13.24 -13.59 0.59
CA GLY A 83 11.86 -13.22 0.90
C GLY A 83 11.69 -11.76 1.34
N HIS A 84 12.77 -11.02 1.60
CA HIS A 84 12.72 -9.61 1.97
C HIS A 84 12.52 -8.74 0.71
N ILE A 85 11.26 -8.65 0.28
CA ILE A 85 10.86 -7.98 -0.96
C ILE A 85 10.38 -6.53 -0.76
N TYR A 86 10.21 -6.08 0.50
CA TYR A 86 9.87 -4.71 0.87
C TYR A 86 10.50 -4.36 2.20
N GLU A 87 11.01 -3.15 2.29
CA GLU A 87 11.48 -2.56 3.55
C GLU A 87 10.31 -1.88 4.30
N LEU A 88 10.42 -1.79 5.63
CA LEU A 88 9.43 -1.12 6.49
C LEU A 88 9.67 0.40 6.59
N SER A 89 8.71 1.11 7.18
CA SER A 89 8.65 2.57 7.16
C SER A 89 9.74 3.29 7.97
N ASP A 90 10.52 2.58 8.79
CA ASP A 90 11.68 3.13 9.51
C ASP A 90 12.95 3.22 8.63
N ASN A 91 12.91 2.62 7.43
CA ASN A 91 13.99 2.68 6.45
C ASN A 91 13.45 2.88 5.03
N LEU A 92 12.57 3.88 4.84
CA LEU A 92 12.14 4.28 3.49
C LEU A 92 13.33 4.80 2.65
N PRO A 93 13.26 4.68 1.30
CA PRO A 93 14.35 5.10 0.43
C PRO A 93 14.56 6.62 0.49
N VAL A 94 15.82 7.04 0.64
CA VAL A 94 16.23 8.46 0.65
C VAL A 94 16.38 9.04 -0.76
N ALA A 95 16.62 8.17 -1.74
CA ALA A 95 16.71 8.54 -3.14
C ALA A 95 16.29 7.37 -4.03
N TYR A 96 15.91 7.67 -5.27
CA TYR A 96 15.49 6.67 -6.24
C TYR A 96 15.67 7.17 -7.67
N ALA A 97 15.63 6.27 -8.66
CA ALA A 97 15.55 6.64 -10.07
C ALA A 97 14.83 5.55 -10.86
N SER A 98 14.27 5.91 -12.03
CA SER A 98 13.49 5.01 -12.89
C SER A 98 14.24 4.70 -14.18
N ASN A 99 13.59 4.06 -15.14
CA ASN A 99 14.12 3.73 -16.46
C ASN A 99 14.04 4.92 -17.46
N ASN A 100 13.86 6.15 -16.97
CA ASN A 100 13.77 7.34 -17.80
C ASN A 100 14.39 8.56 -17.10
N VAL A 101 14.47 9.67 -17.85
CA VAL A 101 15.05 10.92 -17.38
C VAL A 101 14.13 11.57 -16.32
N ASN A 102 14.72 12.22 -15.32
CA ASN A 102 13.97 13.08 -14.43
C ASN A 102 13.70 14.45 -15.04
N THR A 103 12.47 14.64 -15.52
CA THR A 103 11.97 15.91 -16.07
C THR A 103 11.26 16.77 -15.03
N THR A 104 11.32 16.39 -13.75
CA THR A 104 10.60 17.05 -12.65
C THR A 104 11.56 17.70 -11.65
N ALA A 105 11.02 18.50 -10.72
CA ALA A 105 11.79 19.10 -9.62
C ALA A 105 12.01 18.16 -8.42
N ASN A 106 11.75 16.85 -8.55
CA ASN A 106 11.89 15.90 -7.45
C ASN A 106 13.37 15.71 -7.08
N ALA A 107 13.77 16.23 -5.91
CA ALA A 107 15.14 16.15 -5.39
C ALA A 107 15.53 14.74 -4.91
N ALA A 108 14.58 13.85 -4.61
CA ALA A 108 14.93 12.45 -4.31
C ALA A 108 15.24 11.64 -5.58
N ARG A 109 14.88 12.18 -6.77
CA ARG A 109 14.86 11.42 -8.01
C ARG A 109 16.03 11.70 -8.94
N GLY A 110 16.84 10.69 -9.24
CA GLY A 110 17.87 10.71 -10.27
C GLY A 110 17.33 10.48 -11.68
N SER A 111 18.21 10.54 -12.67
CA SER A 111 17.88 10.34 -14.09
C SER A 111 18.58 9.13 -14.67
N LEU A 112 17.90 8.36 -15.52
CA LEU A 112 18.57 7.37 -16.35
C LEU A 112 19.41 8.08 -17.42
N ASN A 113 20.69 7.72 -17.52
CA ASN A 113 21.54 8.07 -18.66
C ASN A 113 21.21 7.12 -19.83
N GLN A 114 20.41 7.60 -20.77
CA GLN A 114 19.91 6.82 -21.91
C GLN A 114 20.99 6.44 -22.93
N THR A 115 22.15 7.09 -22.89
CA THR A 115 23.26 6.80 -23.82
C THR A 115 24.14 5.67 -23.29
N GLU A 116 24.38 5.65 -21.98
CA GLU A 116 25.21 4.61 -21.35
C GLU A 116 24.42 3.37 -20.92
N SER A 117 23.11 3.52 -20.70
CA SER A 117 22.22 2.40 -20.38
C SER A 117 21.86 1.63 -21.64
N LYS A 118 22.02 0.31 -21.62
CA LYS A 118 21.81 -0.53 -22.81
C LYS A 118 21.54 -1.98 -22.46
N VAL A 119 20.83 -2.64 -23.38
CA VAL A 119 20.71 -4.10 -23.43
C VAL A 119 22.10 -4.70 -23.69
N LEU A 120 22.40 -5.79 -22.99
CA LEU A 120 23.56 -6.65 -23.20
C LEU A 120 23.09 -7.97 -23.82
N GLU A 121 24.02 -8.83 -24.22
CA GLU A 121 23.68 -10.14 -24.82
C GLU A 121 22.88 -11.03 -23.86
N ASP A 122 23.26 -11.02 -22.58
CA ASP A 122 22.73 -11.86 -21.50
C ASP A 122 22.23 -11.02 -20.30
N GLY A 123 21.91 -9.75 -20.52
CA GLY A 123 21.59 -8.85 -19.41
C GLY A 123 21.28 -7.41 -19.80
N TYR A 124 21.42 -6.52 -18.82
CA TYR A 124 21.20 -5.09 -18.99
C TYR A 124 22.21 -4.29 -18.17
N LYS A 125 22.70 -3.19 -18.74
CA LYS A 125 23.47 -2.17 -18.04
C LYS A 125 22.59 -0.95 -17.80
N PHE A 126 22.37 -0.59 -16.55
CA PHE A 126 21.78 0.67 -16.14
C PHE A 126 22.86 1.67 -15.74
N VAL A 127 22.63 2.94 -16.08
CA VAL A 127 23.43 4.05 -15.57
C VAL A 127 22.46 5.14 -15.12
N TRP A 128 22.48 5.44 -13.82
CA TRP A 128 21.73 6.55 -13.23
C TRP A 128 22.65 7.65 -12.77
N GLU A 129 22.20 8.89 -12.94
CA GLU A 129 22.93 10.10 -12.58
C GLU A 129 22.06 10.98 -11.68
N PHE A 130 22.69 11.51 -10.64
CA PHE A 130 22.09 12.45 -9.70
C PHE A 130 22.93 13.71 -9.69
N THR A 131 22.26 14.83 -9.95
CA THR A 131 22.85 16.16 -9.88
C THR A 131 23.16 16.55 -8.43
N PRO A 132 23.87 17.67 -8.17
CA PRO A 132 24.19 18.04 -6.80
C PRO A 132 22.97 18.29 -5.90
N SER A 133 21.85 18.72 -6.47
CA SER A 133 20.60 18.90 -5.73
C SER A 133 19.78 17.61 -5.55
N GLN A 134 20.23 16.48 -6.10
CA GLN A 134 19.48 15.23 -6.11
C GLN A 134 20.14 14.12 -5.28
N GLY A 135 19.30 13.30 -4.66
CA GLY A 135 19.69 12.10 -3.92
C GLY A 135 20.60 12.35 -2.72
N ASN A 136 20.44 13.51 -2.07
CA ASN A 136 21.28 13.90 -0.93
C ASN A 136 20.88 13.13 0.33
N GLY A 137 21.87 12.57 1.03
CA GLY A 137 21.68 11.75 2.21
C GLY A 137 22.83 10.77 2.45
N THR A 138 22.70 10.01 3.54
CA THR A 138 23.54 8.83 3.78
C THR A 138 22.98 7.66 2.98
N ILE A 139 23.85 6.90 2.33
CA ILE A 139 23.51 5.72 1.53
C ILE A 139 24.30 4.55 2.10
N ALA A 140 23.60 3.55 2.60
CA ALA A 140 24.16 2.32 3.17
C ALA A 140 23.71 1.06 2.41
N ALA A 141 22.64 1.15 1.61
CA ALA A 141 22.23 0.06 0.73
C ALA A 141 21.56 0.59 -0.53
N VAL A 142 21.58 -0.24 -1.56
CA VAL A 142 21.00 0.01 -2.88
C VAL A 142 20.22 -1.22 -3.30
N ALA A 143 19.01 -1.02 -3.83
CA ALA A 143 18.18 -2.10 -4.35
C ALA A 143 17.71 -1.76 -5.77
N LEU A 144 17.72 -2.73 -6.68
CA LEU A 144 16.92 -2.60 -7.90
C LEU A 144 15.44 -2.76 -7.57
N THR A 145 14.59 -2.06 -8.32
CA THR A 145 13.11 -2.09 -8.19
C THR A 145 12.49 -2.04 -9.59
N SER A 146 11.16 -2.14 -9.69
CA SER A 146 10.45 -1.79 -10.93
C SER A 146 10.69 -0.35 -11.37
N ALA A 147 10.56 -0.11 -12.69
CA ALA A 147 10.59 1.24 -13.24
C ALA A 147 9.57 2.17 -12.55
N GLN A 148 8.36 1.66 -12.26
CA GLN A 148 7.31 2.41 -11.56
C GLN A 148 7.68 2.73 -10.10
N GLY A 149 8.29 1.77 -9.38
CA GLY A 149 8.81 1.98 -8.04
C GLY A 149 9.92 3.02 -8.01
N GLY A 150 10.81 3.00 -9.00
CA GLY A 150 11.86 4.00 -9.19
C GLY A 150 11.36 5.38 -9.67
N GLN A 151 10.08 5.51 -10.02
CA GLN A 151 9.53 6.79 -10.46
C GLN A 151 9.17 7.71 -9.29
N ASN A 152 8.48 7.18 -8.27
CA ASN A 152 8.02 7.98 -7.13
C ASN A 152 8.30 7.33 -5.75
N GLY A 153 8.84 6.11 -5.70
CA GLY A 153 8.89 5.34 -4.46
C GLY A 153 7.48 5.18 -3.89
N TYR A 154 7.30 5.54 -2.62
CA TYR A 154 5.98 5.61 -1.98
C TYR A 154 5.24 6.94 -2.22
N GLY A 155 5.93 7.96 -2.74
CA GLY A 155 5.38 9.27 -3.05
C GLY A 155 6.22 10.44 -2.54
N SER A 156 6.02 11.60 -3.16
CA SER A 156 6.65 12.88 -2.84
C SER A 156 5.70 14.04 -3.13
N LEU A 157 6.10 15.27 -2.79
CA LEU A 157 5.38 16.49 -3.19
C LEU A 157 5.22 16.67 -4.70
N VAL A 158 6.08 16.04 -5.50
CA VAL A 158 6.13 16.20 -6.96
C VAL A 158 5.35 15.12 -7.70
N GLY A 159 5.29 13.91 -7.14
CA GLY A 159 4.70 12.74 -7.75
C GLY A 159 4.46 11.60 -6.74
N ASP A 160 3.30 10.95 -6.82
CA ASP A 160 2.94 9.81 -5.95
C ASP A 160 2.14 8.68 -6.67
N ALA A 161 1.79 8.87 -7.95
CA ALA A 161 0.86 8.00 -8.66
C ALA A 161 1.37 6.58 -8.98
N SER A 162 2.68 6.36 -9.07
CA SER A 162 3.24 5.08 -9.56
C SER A 162 3.32 3.97 -8.50
N THR A 163 3.03 4.27 -7.24
CA THR A 163 3.16 3.32 -6.11
C THR A 163 2.30 2.08 -6.27
N PHE A 164 1.09 2.26 -6.81
CA PHE A 164 0.08 1.21 -7.00
C PHE A 164 -0.21 1.03 -8.50
N LEU A 165 0.37 0.01 -9.12
CA LEU A 165 0.12 -0.29 -10.52
C LEU A 165 -1.13 -1.17 -10.65
N GLN A 166 -2.21 -0.63 -11.21
CA GLN A 166 -3.43 -1.43 -11.45
C GLN A 166 -3.13 -2.50 -12.50
N ILE A 167 -3.24 -3.77 -12.11
CA ILE A 167 -3.02 -4.91 -13.00
C ILE A 167 -4.33 -5.53 -13.48
N LYS A 168 -5.42 -5.36 -12.73
CA LYS A 168 -6.76 -5.79 -13.13
C LYS A 168 -7.84 -4.94 -12.48
N LYS A 169 -8.87 -4.62 -13.26
CA LYS A 169 -10.15 -4.09 -12.79
C LYS A 169 -11.24 -5.01 -13.32
N LEU A 170 -11.92 -5.71 -12.42
CA LEU A 170 -12.94 -6.69 -12.74
C LEU A 170 -14.32 -6.14 -12.37
N ASP A 171 -15.24 -6.10 -13.33
CA ASP A 171 -16.65 -5.74 -13.12
C ASP A 171 -17.39 -6.81 -12.30
N ILE A 172 -18.01 -6.38 -11.19
CA ILE A 172 -18.82 -7.20 -10.28
C ILE A 172 -20.25 -6.64 -10.12
N GLY A 173 -20.72 -5.80 -11.03
CA GLY A 173 -22.08 -5.23 -11.03
C GLY A 173 -23.17 -6.31 -11.01
N ASP A 174 -22.94 -7.42 -11.73
CA ASP A 174 -23.90 -8.53 -11.82
C ASP A 174 -24.01 -9.39 -10.55
N LEU A 175 -23.12 -9.22 -9.56
CA LEU A 175 -23.08 -10.06 -8.36
C LEU A 175 -24.33 -9.88 -7.48
N GLY A 176 -25.03 -8.75 -7.65
CA GLY A 176 -26.18 -8.35 -6.87
C GLY A 176 -25.78 -7.63 -5.56
N LYS A 177 -26.56 -6.62 -5.19
CA LYS A 177 -26.24 -5.69 -4.09
C LYS A 177 -25.88 -6.39 -2.78
N GLU A 178 -26.68 -7.36 -2.34
CA GLU A 178 -26.44 -8.06 -1.07
C GLU A 178 -25.07 -8.75 -1.02
N ARG A 179 -24.62 -9.27 -2.17
CA ARG A 179 -23.31 -9.89 -2.27
C ARG A 179 -22.17 -8.88 -2.36
N GLN A 180 -22.40 -7.78 -3.07
CA GLN A 180 -21.44 -6.68 -3.13
C GLN A 180 -21.20 -6.08 -1.74
N VAL A 181 -22.24 -5.91 -0.92
CA VAL A 181 -22.14 -5.39 0.45
C VAL A 181 -21.17 -6.24 1.29
N VAL A 182 -21.26 -7.58 1.23
CA VAL A 182 -20.35 -8.46 1.98
C VAL A 182 -18.89 -8.23 1.57
N LEU A 183 -18.60 -8.06 0.28
CA LEU A 183 -17.25 -7.74 -0.20
C LEU A 183 -16.82 -6.35 0.24
N PHE A 184 -17.72 -5.37 0.19
CA PHE A 184 -17.45 -3.98 0.56
C PHE A 184 -17.29 -3.80 2.07
N GLU A 185 -17.73 -4.76 2.87
CA GLU A 185 -17.57 -4.84 4.32
C GLU A 185 -16.40 -5.73 4.76
N ALA A 186 -15.56 -6.16 3.81
CA ALA A 186 -14.35 -6.90 4.13
C ALA A 186 -13.44 -6.10 5.08
N VAL A 187 -12.90 -6.82 6.07
CA VAL A 187 -11.96 -6.28 7.07
C VAL A 187 -10.65 -7.05 7.12
N GLU A 188 -10.62 -8.29 6.64
CA GLU A 188 -9.45 -9.16 6.63
C GLU A 188 -9.56 -10.19 5.50
N MET A 189 -8.40 -10.59 4.95
CA MET A 189 -8.28 -11.64 3.95
C MET A 189 -7.12 -12.57 4.31
N ASP A 190 -7.39 -13.87 4.28
CA ASP A 190 -6.39 -14.94 4.37
C ASP A 190 -6.27 -15.58 2.99
N PHE A 191 -5.26 -15.14 2.25
CA PHE A 191 -5.04 -15.51 0.85
C PHE A 191 -4.72 -17.01 0.70
N GLU A 192 -3.93 -17.58 1.62
CA GLU A 192 -3.49 -18.97 1.53
C GLU A 192 -4.62 -19.97 1.77
N ARG A 193 -5.62 -19.58 2.58
CA ARG A 193 -6.80 -20.39 2.86
C ARG A 193 -8.02 -20.05 2.01
N ASP A 194 -7.89 -19.09 1.09
CA ASP A 194 -9.00 -18.56 0.27
C ASP A 194 -10.16 -18.01 1.13
N LEU A 195 -9.85 -17.31 2.22
CA LEU A 195 -10.85 -16.79 3.15
C LEU A 195 -10.88 -15.26 3.16
N LEU A 196 -12.10 -14.73 3.30
CA LEU A 196 -12.39 -13.31 3.52
C LEU A 196 -13.30 -13.20 4.75
N TYR A 197 -13.03 -12.22 5.61
CA TYR A 197 -13.88 -11.90 6.75
C TYR A 197 -14.55 -10.55 6.51
N SER A 198 -15.87 -10.55 6.62
CA SER A 198 -16.73 -9.39 6.42
C SER A 198 -17.49 -9.12 7.71
N ILE A 199 -17.53 -7.86 8.15
CA ILE A 199 -18.17 -7.48 9.41
C ILE A 199 -19.12 -6.31 9.19
N CYS A 200 -20.35 -6.47 9.68
CA CYS A 200 -21.37 -5.44 9.69
C CYS A 200 -22.02 -5.28 11.06
N PHE A 201 -22.78 -4.20 11.19
CA PHE A 201 -23.67 -3.96 12.32
C PHE A 201 -25.10 -3.84 11.79
N GLU A 202 -25.98 -4.74 12.24
CA GLU A 202 -27.38 -4.79 11.87
C GLU A 202 -28.19 -5.39 13.03
N ASP A 203 -29.46 -5.01 13.18
CA ASP A 203 -30.36 -5.56 14.20
C ASP A 203 -29.77 -5.60 15.63
N SER A 204 -29.09 -4.52 16.02
CA SER A 204 -28.38 -4.40 17.32
C SER A 204 -27.37 -5.52 17.58
N SER A 205 -26.79 -6.06 16.51
CA SER A 205 -25.82 -7.14 16.56
C SER A 205 -24.63 -6.84 15.66
N VAL A 206 -23.45 -7.23 16.12
CA VAL A 206 -22.27 -7.32 15.27
C VAL A 206 -22.32 -8.66 14.56
N ARG A 207 -22.31 -8.65 13.23
CA ARG A 207 -22.34 -9.87 12.44
C ARG A 207 -21.01 -10.06 11.71
N VAL A 208 -20.40 -11.22 11.92
CA VAL A 208 -19.16 -11.64 11.28
C VAL A 208 -19.47 -12.77 10.30
N ARG A 209 -19.13 -12.56 9.03
CA ARG A 209 -19.25 -13.55 7.97
C ARG A 209 -17.87 -14.03 7.58
N LYS A 210 -17.66 -15.34 7.66
CA LYS A 210 -16.49 -16.02 7.09
C LYS A 210 -16.86 -16.54 5.72
N VAL A 211 -16.13 -16.07 4.72
CA VAL A 211 -16.44 -16.30 3.33
C VAL A 211 -15.30 -17.03 2.65
N ARG A 212 -15.61 -18.07 1.87
CA ARG A 212 -14.67 -18.63 0.89
C ARG A 212 -14.73 -17.80 -0.39
N LEU A 213 -13.60 -17.25 -0.79
CA LEU A 213 -13.41 -16.51 -2.03
C LEU A 213 -12.22 -17.14 -2.78
N PRO A 214 -12.36 -17.64 -4.01
CA PRO A 214 -11.26 -18.29 -4.72
C PRO A 214 -10.06 -17.35 -4.92
N VAL A 215 -8.89 -17.73 -4.37
CA VAL A 215 -7.63 -16.99 -4.53
C VAL A 215 -6.59 -17.86 -5.23
N PHE A 216 -6.16 -18.94 -4.58
CA PHE A 216 -5.17 -19.88 -5.13
C PHE A 216 -5.76 -21.26 -5.39
N SER A 217 -6.91 -21.60 -4.81
CA SER A 217 -7.66 -22.80 -5.15
C SER A 217 -9.03 -22.48 -5.73
N VAL A 218 -9.43 -23.26 -6.73
CA VAL A 218 -10.71 -23.09 -7.44
C VAL A 218 -11.46 -24.43 -7.44
N GLY A 219 -12.70 -24.41 -6.95
CA GLY A 219 -13.60 -25.54 -6.99
C GLY A 219 -14.16 -25.79 -8.40
N LEU A 220 -14.67 -26.99 -8.65
CA LEU A 220 -15.12 -27.44 -9.98
C LEU A 220 -16.18 -26.55 -10.65
N ASN A 221 -16.93 -25.77 -9.86
CA ASN A 221 -17.98 -24.87 -10.35
C ASN A 221 -17.73 -23.40 -9.96
N GLU A 222 -16.58 -23.10 -9.36
CA GLU A 222 -16.20 -21.72 -8.99
C GLU A 222 -15.64 -20.99 -10.22
N ARG A 223 -15.81 -19.68 -10.26
CA ARG A 223 -15.31 -18.80 -11.32
C ARG A 223 -14.38 -17.75 -10.73
N LEU A 224 -13.56 -17.14 -11.58
CA LEU A 224 -12.57 -16.12 -11.19
C LEU A 224 -12.90 -14.71 -11.72
N ASP A 225 -13.86 -14.61 -12.63
CA ASP A 225 -14.27 -13.42 -13.39
C ASP A 225 -15.51 -12.70 -12.82
N ASP A 226 -15.95 -13.06 -11.62
CA ASP A 226 -17.16 -12.49 -11.01
C ASP A 226 -17.02 -12.15 -9.52
N SER A 227 -15.88 -12.44 -8.89
CA SER A 227 -15.70 -12.38 -7.42
C SER A 227 -16.79 -13.11 -6.64
N SER A 228 -17.35 -14.18 -7.22
CA SER A 228 -18.32 -15.03 -6.54
C SER A 228 -17.69 -15.73 -5.35
N TYR A 229 -18.49 -15.90 -4.32
CA TYR A 229 -18.04 -16.46 -3.06
C TYR A 229 -19.12 -17.32 -2.42
N ARG A 230 -18.72 -18.08 -1.39
CA ARG A 230 -19.62 -18.86 -0.54
C ARG A 230 -19.46 -18.47 0.92
N VAL A 231 -20.56 -18.12 1.58
CA VAL A 231 -20.57 -17.93 3.04
C VAL A 231 -20.38 -19.31 3.69
N LEU A 232 -19.37 -19.42 4.55
CA LEU A 232 -19.06 -20.65 5.30
C LEU A 232 -19.66 -20.59 6.71
N GLU A 233 -19.52 -19.43 7.34
CA GLU A 233 -20.04 -19.16 8.69
C GLU A 233 -20.66 -17.76 8.70
N ASP A 234 -21.75 -17.60 9.46
CA ASP A 234 -22.43 -16.33 9.68
C ASP A 234 -22.82 -16.26 11.15
N HIS A 235 -22.07 -15.48 11.92
CA HIS A 235 -22.23 -15.36 13.37
C HIS A 235 -22.70 -13.96 13.71
N ALA A 236 -23.83 -13.84 14.40
CA ALA A 236 -24.35 -12.58 14.92
C ALA A 236 -24.29 -12.59 16.45
N VAL A 237 -23.67 -11.56 17.02
CA VAL A 237 -23.55 -11.38 18.47
C VAL A 237 -24.21 -10.06 18.84
N SER A 238 -25.25 -10.13 19.67
CA SER A 238 -25.94 -8.95 20.15
C SER A 238 -25.04 -8.09 21.01
N VAL A 239 -25.21 -6.78 20.86
CA VAL A 239 -24.49 -5.73 21.58
C VAL A 239 -25.50 -4.73 22.14
N GLU A 240 -25.19 -4.13 23.27
CA GLU A 240 -26.08 -3.20 23.98
C GLU A 240 -25.67 -1.74 23.80
N THR A 241 -24.36 -1.47 23.68
CA THR A 241 -23.81 -0.10 23.67
C THR A 241 -23.40 0.35 22.27
N PHE A 242 -22.77 -0.53 21.51
CA PHE A 242 -22.23 -0.25 20.19
C PHE A 242 -23.36 -0.16 19.17
N LEU A 243 -23.33 0.92 18.41
CA LEU A 243 -24.13 1.09 17.20
C LEU A 243 -23.39 2.02 16.25
N PHE A 244 -23.75 1.96 14.97
CA PHE A 244 -23.37 3.03 14.05
C PHE A 244 -24.23 4.26 14.30
N LEU A 245 -23.61 5.33 14.79
CA LEU A 245 -24.21 6.65 14.97
C LEU A 245 -24.68 7.23 13.63
N GLY A 246 -25.57 8.21 13.69
CA GLY A 246 -26.24 8.78 12.52
C GLY A 246 -27.65 8.19 12.30
N SER A 247 -28.40 8.77 11.37
CA SER A 247 -29.81 8.43 11.12
C SER A 247 -30.09 8.10 9.66
N TYR A 248 -29.57 8.92 8.74
CA TYR A 248 -29.60 8.68 7.30
C TYR A 248 -28.29 8.04 6.84
N THR A 249 -27.19 8.80 6.94
CA THR A 249 -25.84 8.27 6.81
C THR A 249 -25.39 7.70 8.15
N LEU A 250 -24.91 6.47 8.14
CA LEU A 250 -24.36 5.82 9.32
C LEU A 250 -22.85 6.05 9.37
N TYR A 251 -22.32 6.35 10.55
CA TYR A 251 -20.92 6.65 10.78
C TYR A 251 -20.24 5.53 11.54
N GLY A 252 -19.39 4.76 10.89
CA GLY A 252 -18.64 3.72 11.57
C GLY A 252 -17.87 2.81 10.63
N GLU A 253 -16.85 2.15 11.18
CA GLU A 253 -15.99 1.23 10.45
C GLU A 253 -15.60 0.02 11.30
N PHE A 254 -15.38 -1.10 10.63
CA PHE A 254 -14.73 -2.28 11.20
C PHE A 254 -13.35 -2.46 10.57
N LEU A 255 -12.38 -2.86 11.39
CA LEU A 255 -10.97 -3.00 11.02
C LEU A 255 -10.36 -4.24 11.70
N ASP A 256 -9.38 -4.84 11.02
CA ASP A 256 -8.51 -5.84 11.64
C ASP A 256 -7.43 -5.16 12.50
N GLY A 257 -7.35 -5.54 13.78
CA GLY A 257 -6.32 -5.06 14.69
C GLY A 257 -4.97 -5.76 14.54
N LYS A 258 -4.92 -6.89 13.81
CA LYS A 258 -3.75 -7.78 13.67
C LYS A 258 -3.18 -8.28 15.00
N ASP A 259 -4.01 -8.35 16.03
CA ASP A 259 -3.66 -8.70 17.42
C ASP A 259 -4.54 -9.84 17.97
N GLY A 260 -5.21 -10.58 17.07
CA GLY A 260 -6.19 -11.61 17.44
C GLY A 260 -7.61 -11.08 17.63
N TYR A 261 -7.84 -9.79 17.40
CA TYR A 261 -9.16 -9.15 17.48
C TYR A 261 -9.49 -8.34 16.22
N TRP A 262 -10.78 -8.28 15.89
CA TRP A 262 -11.34 -7.22 15.05
C TRP A 262 -11.91 -6.12 15.93
N TYR A 263 -11.96 -4.90 15.40
CA TYR A 263 -12.47 -3.74 16.11
C TYR A 263 -13.50 -3.01 15.26
N GLY A 264 -14.57 -2.55 15.90
CA GLY A 264 -15.54 -1.62 15.33
C GLY A 264 -15.48 -0.28 16.06
N PHE A 265 -15.59 0.81 15.31
CA PHE A 265 -15.63 2.17 15.85
C PHE A 265 -16.77 2.96 15.21
N SER A 266 -17.38 3.86 15.99
CA SER A 266 -18.41 4.78 15.50
C SER A 266 -18.31 6.13 16.19
N ASN A 267 -18.25 7.21 15.38
CA ASN A 267 -18.30 8.58 15.86
C ASN A 267 -18.92 9.51 14.81
N GLU A 268 -19.68 10.49 15.27
CA GLU A 268 -19.95 11.68 14.46
C GLU A 268 -18.74 12.63 14.58
N GLY A 269 -18.33 13.24 13.47
CA GLY A 269 -17.19 14.15 13.47
C GLY A 269 -17.44 15.38 14.34
N ASN A 270 -16.42 15.86 15.05
CA ASN A 270 -16.53 17.01 15.96
C ASN A 270 -15.43 18.06 15.73
N SER A 271 -15.85 19.31 15.57
CA SER A 271 -14.94 20.46 15.36
C SER A 271 -14.48 21.13 16.65
N SER A 272 -15.10 20.76 17.78
CA SER A 272 -14.84 21.33 19.10
C SER A 272 -15.16 20.31 20.21
N GLY A 273 -14.78 20.62 21.44
CA GLY A 273 -15.01 19.76 22.60
C GLY A 273 -14.22 18.45 22.56
N SER A 274 -14.75 17.46 23.28
CA SER A 274 -14.24 16.09 23.32
C SER A 274 -14.96 15.22 22.30
N ALA A 275 -14.24 14.29 21.68
CA ALA A 275 -14.85 13.31 20.79
C ALA A 275 -15.51 12.19 21.59
N ARG A 276 -16.69 11.77 21.15
CA ARG A 276 -17.40 10.59 21.65
C ARG A 276 -17.24 9.48 20.61
N VAL A 277 -16.73 8.31 21.02
CA VAL A 277 -16.50 7.17 20.13
C VAL A 277 -17.08 5.91 20.74
N LEU A 278 -18.06 5.29 20.09
CA LEU A 278 -18.50 3.94 20.44
C LEU A 278 -17.51 2.94 19.85
N TRP A 279 -17.22 1.87 20.60
CA TRP A 279 -16.30 0.83 20.14
C TRP A 279 -16.80 -0.56 20.51
N VAL A 280 -16.41 -1.52 19.68
CA VAL A 280 -16.58 -2.96 19.94
C VAL A 280 -15.29 -3.68 19.56
N ARG A 281 -14.90 -4.67 20.36
CA ARG A 281 -13.75 -5.55 20.12
C ARG A 281 -14.28 -6.97 20.05
N ILE A 282 -13.91 -7.68 19.00
CA ILE A 282 -14.44 -9.00 18.63
C ILE A 282 -13.28 -9.98 18.58
N SER A 283 -13.35 -11.04 19.39
CA SER A 283 -12.35 -12.11 19.41
C SER A 283 -12.38 -12.92 18.11
N LYS A 284 -11.24 -13.08 17.44
CA LYS A 284 -11.14 -13.96 16.26
C LYS A 284 -11.25 -15.45 16.61
N ALA A 285 -11.03 -15.81 17.88
CA ALA A 285 -11.00 -17.21 18.31
C ALA A 285 -12.40 -17.80 18.55
N ASP A 286 -13.32 -17.00 19.09
CA ASP A 286 -14.64 -17.46 19.54
C ASP A 286 -15.77 -16.46 19.26
N TYR A 287 -15.50 -15.36 18.55
CA TYR A 287 -16.45 -14.30 18.22
C TYR A 287 -17.03 -13.56 19.44
N SER A 288 -16.48 -13.77 20.64
CA SER A 288 -16.92 -13.03 21.83
C SER A 288 -16.65 -11.54 21.68
N VAL A 289 -17.57 -10.72 22.18
CA VAL A 289 -17.53 -9.26 22.05
C VAL A 289 -17.35 -8.58 23.40
N THR A 290 -16.59 -7.50 23.40
CA THR A 290 -16.55 -6.49 24.46
C THR A 290 -16.77 -5.14 23.82
N GLU A 291 -17.52 -4.26 24.47
CA GLU A 291 -17.92 -2.98 23.89
C GLU A 291 -17.91 -1.86 24.92
N GLY A 292 -18.01 -0.62 24.44
CA GLY A 292 -18.19 0.53 25.30
C GLY A 292 -18.16 1.85 24.55
N GLU A 293 -17.94 2.91 25.33
CA GLU A 293 -17.85 4.28 24.83
C GLU A 293 -16.57 4.94 25.35
N TRP A 294 -15.91 5.70 24.50
CA TRP A 294 -14.81 6.57 24.85
C TRP A 294 -15.25 8.04 24.81
N THR A 295 -14.82 8.81 25.80
CA THR A 295 -14.78 10.27 25.73
C THR A 295 -13.32 10.71 25.62
N LEU A 296 -12.90 11.07 24.41
CA LEU A 296 -11.53 11.48 24.11
C LEU A 296 -11.39 12.99 24.35
N SER A 297 -10.79 13.35 25.48
CA SER A 297 -10.73 14.72 25.97
C SER A 297 -10.05 15.66 24.98
N ASN A 298 -10.74 16.71 24.54
CA ASN A 298 -10.27 17.71 23.58
C ASN A 298 -9.82 17.18 22.21
N ALA A 299 -10.12 15.92 21.88
CA ALA A 299 -9.86 15.36 20.55
C ALA A 299 -10.97 15.80 19.58
N LYS A 300 -10.58 16.29 18.41
CA LYS A 300 -11.47 16.79 17.36
C LYS A 300 -11.33 15.92 16.13
N LEU A 301 -12.19 14.93 15.99
CA LEU A 301 -12.05 13.88 15.00
C LEU A 301 -12.93 14.15 13.78
N MET A 302 -12.48 13.75 12.60
CA MET A 302 -13.39 13.40 11.53
C MET A 302 -14.16 12.12 11.90
N ALA A 303 -15.25 11.81 11.19
CA ALA A 303 -15.88 10.50 11.31
C ALA A 303 -14.90 9.40 10.85
N VAL A 304 -14.83 8.29 11.59
CA VAL A 304 -14.00 7.11 11.24
C VAL A 304 -14.37 6.52 9.88
N GLY A 305 -15.64 6.65 9.50
CA GLY A 305 -16.13 6.36 8.16
C GLY A 305 -17.61 6.70 8.02
N GLU A 306 -18.12 6.52 6.81
CA GLU A 306 -19.52 6.76 6.43
C GLU A 306 -20.02 5.59 5.61
N ARG A 307 -21.29 5.25 5.73
CA ARG A 307 -21.91 4.19 4.94
C ARG A 307 -23.40 4.40 4.77
N ASP A 308 -23.88 3.97 3.61
CA ASP A 308 -25.31 3.82 3.28
C ASP A 308 -25.47 2.57 2.41
N MET A 309 -26.17 1.57 2.93
CA MET A 309 -26.43 0.30 2.23
C MET A 309 -27.90 0.19 1.76
N SER A 310 -28.70 1.23 2.03
CA SER A 310 -30.15 1.24 1.78
C SER A 310 -30.49 1.57 0.33
N GLY A 311 -29.60 2.29 -0.38
CA GLY A 311 -29.76 2.70 -1.77
C GLY A 311 -29.72 1.56 -2.81
N SER A 312 -29.69 1.94 -4.09
CA SER A 312 -29.60 1.01 -5.22
C SER A 312 -28.24 0.32 -5.35
N TYR A 313 -27.20 0.93 -4.80
CA TYR A 313 -25.83 0.44 -4.75
C TYR A 313 -25.28 0.67 -3.33
N PRO A 314 -24.26 -0.09 -2.89
CA PRO A 314 -23.63 0.12 -1.59
C PRO A 314 -22.71 1.35 -1.59
N GLU A 315 -22.72 2.10 -0.49
CA GLU A 315 -21.85 3.25 -0.26
C GLU A 315 -21.03 3.04 1.01
N ARG A 316 -19.71 3.29 0.94
CA ARG A 316 -18.80 3.18 2.08
C ARG A 316 -17.59 4.09 1.91
N LYS A 317 -17.29 4.90 2.93
CA LYS A 317 -16.12 5.77 2.98
C LYS A 317 -15.28 5.47 4.20
N CYS A 318 -14.14 4.84 4.01
CA CYS A 318 -13.24 4.46 5.09
C CYS A 318 -12.22 5.58 5.36
N ARG A 319 -12.25 6.17 6.57
CA ARG A 319 -11.37 7.31 6.96
C ARG A 319 -10.38 7.00 8.05
N CYS A 320 -10.38 5.80 8.59
CA CYS A 320 -9.49 5.38 9.66
C CYS A 320 -8.71 4.12 9.28
N CYS A 321 -7.62 3.86 9.99
CA CYS A 321 -6.91 2.58 9.92
C CYS A 321 -6.38 2.21 11.31
N MET A 322 -5.97 0.95 11.47
CA MET A 322 -5.31 0.47 12.68
C MET A 322 -3.88 0.02 12.39
N ARG A 323 -2.99 0.27 13.36
CA ARG A 323 -1.61 -0.21 13.35
C ARG A 323 -1.14 -0.42 14.79
N ASN A 324 -0.68 -1.62 15.11
CA ASN A 324 -0.03 -1.99 16.37
C ASN A 324 -0.84 -1.60 17.63
N GLY A 325 -2.15 -1.88 17.66
CA GLY A 325 -3.02 -1.55 18.80
C GLY A 325 -3.43 -0.08 18.89
N TYR A 326 -3.17 0.73 17.85
CA TYR A 326 -3.62 2.11 17.76
C TYR A 326 -4.60 2.30 16.61
N LEU A 327 -5.67 3.04 16.87
CA LEU A 327 -6.58 3.60 15.87
C LEU A 327 -6.06 4.97 15.42
N TYR A 328 -6.04 5.19 14.10
CA TYR A 328 -5.63 6.45 13.48
C TYR A 328 -6.83 7.11 12.82
N VAL A 329 -7.17 8.33 13.25
CA VAL A 329 -8.33 9.09 12.75
C VAL A 329 -7.91 10.52 12.40
N PRO A 330 -8.16 11.00 11.17
CA PRO A 330 -7.83 12.37 10.80
C PRO A 330 -8.47 13.40 11.73
N ALA A 331 -7.70 14.45 12.05
CA ALA A 331 -8.22 15.58 12.80
C ALA A 331 -9.23 16.37 11.96
N TYR A 332 -10.28 16.90 12.60
CA TYR A 332 -11.35 17.64 11.93
C TYR A 332 -10.85 18.84 11.11
N ASP A 333 -9.80 19.51 11.58
CA ASP A 333 -9.18 20.67 10.91
C ASP A 333 -8.20 20.30 9.79
N LYS A 334 -7.99 19.00 9.55
CA LYS A 334 -7.11 18.43 8.52
C LYS A 334 -5.62 18.75 8.72
N LYS A 335 -5.21 19.14 9.93
CA LYS A 335 -3.81 19.51 10.25
C LYS A 335 -3.03 18.43 10.99
N GLY A 336 -3.63 17.26 11.16
CA GLY A 336 -2.98 16.13 11.80
C GLY A 336 -3.87 14.89 11.78
N ILE A 337 -3.37 13.84 12.42
CA ILE A 337 -4.06 12.59 12.64
C ILE A 337 -3.93 12.19 14.10
N TYR A 338 -5.04 11.83 14.74
CA TYR A 338 -5.03 11.33 16.10
C TYR A 338 -4.60 9.86 16.11
N LYS A 339 -3.67 9.53 16.99
CA LYS A 339 -3.23 8.18 17.34
C LYS A 339 -3.83 7.84 18.70
N ILE A 340 -4.73 6.86 18.73
CA ILE A 340 -5.56 6.50 19.89
C ILE A 340 -5.27 5.06 20.26
N ASN A 341 -4.74 4.82 21.46
CA ASN A 341 -4.49 3.47 21.96
C ASN A 341 -5.81 2.77 22.30
N VAL A 342 -6.09 1.63 21.68
CA VAL A 342 -7.38 0.93 21.87
C VAL A 342 -7.50 0.24 23.23
N ALA A 343 -6.37 0.02 23.91
CA ALA A 343 -6.32 -0.57 25.25
C ALA A 343 -6.24 0.48 26.37
N ASN A 344 -5.90 1.74 26.04
CA ASN A 344 -5.74 2.81 27.02
C ASN A 344 -6.21 4.16 26.46
N THR A 345 -7.43 4.58 26.80
CA THR A 345 -8.04 5.81 26.31
C THR A 345 -7.40 7.10 26.83
N ALA A 346 -6.47 7.02 27.79
CA ALA A 346 -5.65 8.16 28.20
C ALA A 346 -4.44 8.37 27.27
N ASP A 347 -4.04 7.36 26.48
CA ASP A 347 -2.97 7.44 25.49
C ASP A 347 -3.55 7.85 24.14
N VAL A 348 -3.75 9.16 24.01
CA VAL A 348 -4.24 9.84 22.80
C VAL A 348 -3.27 10.95 22.46
N SER A 349 -2.71 10.92 21.26
CA SER A 349 -1.80 11.96 20.77
C SER A 349 -2.22 12.44 19.39
N LEU A 350 -1.87 13.69 19.07
CA LEU A 350 -2.05 14.25 17.74
C LEU A 350 -0.68 14.25 17.04
N ILE A 351 -0.59 13.52 15.93
CA ILE A 351 0.53 13.62 15.02
C ILE A 351 0.24 14.80 14.10
N ALA A 352 0.93 15.91 14.31
CA ALA A 352 0.76 17.13 13.53
C ALA A 352 1.38 16.97 12.13
N PHE A 353 0.65 17.34 11.09
CA PHE A 353 1.15 17.28 9.72
C PHE A 353 2.17 18.39 9.40
N GLY A 354 2.06 19.53 10.08
CA GLY A 354 2.83 20.73 9.72
C GLY A 354 2.27 21.49 8.50
N PHE A 355 1.19 20.99 7.90
CA PHE A 355 0.43 21.62 6.82
C PHE A 355 -1.06 21.29 6.98
N THR A 356 -1.92 21.95 6.20
CA THR A 356 -3.33 21.56 6.08
C THR A 356 -3.47 20.59 4.90
N SER A 357 -3.80 19.33 5.19
CA SER A 357 -4.09 18.33 4.16
C SER A 357 -5.32 18.73 3.35
N LYS A 358 -5.29 18.43 2.05
CA LYS A 358 -6.46 18.50 1.16
C LYS A 358 -7.56 17.56 1.66
N MET A 359 -7.18 16.48 2.34
CA MET A 359 -8.03 15.41 2.85
C MET A 359 -8.97 14.89 1.77
N LYS A 360 -8.37 14.54 0.62
CA LYS A 360 -9.04 13.86 -0.48
C LYS A 360 -8.84 12.35 -0.35
N PRO A 361 -9.74 11.51 -0.88
CA PRO A 361 -9.53 10.08 -0.89
C PRO A 361 -8.27 9.71 -1.67
N LEU A 362 -7.69 8.57 -1.30
CA LEU A 362 -6.58 7.91 -2.00
C LEU A 362 -7.04 7.34 -3.36
N CYS A 363 -8.33 7.07 -3.51
CA CYS A 363 -8.95 6.58 -4.74
C CYS A 363 -9.67 7.68 -5.52
N GLU A 364 -10.19 7.33 -6.70
CA GLU A 364 -11.22 8.11 -7.40
C GLU A 364 -12.39 8.44 -6.45
N SER A 365 -12.91 9.67 -6.55
CA SER A 365 -14.03 10.12 -5.73
C SER A 365 -15.36 9.55 -6.22
N GLY A 366 -16.26 9.23 -5.29
CA GLY A 366 -17.52 8.57 -5.61
C GLY A 366 -18.31 8.15 -4.37
N THR A 367 -19.09 7.08 -4.52
CA THR A 367 -19.89 6.49 -3.44
C THR A 367 -19.07 5.57 -2.55
N CYS A 368 -17.96 5.03 -3.07
CA CYS A 368 -16.95 4.32 -2.29
C CYS A 368 -15.63 5.08 -2.26
N GLU A 369 -15.18 5.47 -1.07
CA GLU A 369 -13.97 6.29 -0.92
C GLU A 369 -13.03 5.78 0.20
N LEU A 370 -11.79 5.45 -0.16
CA LEU A 370 -10.75 5.07 0.79
C LEU A 370 -9.84 6.27 1.07
N PHE A 371 -9.75 6.71 2.31
CA PHE A 371 -8.87 7.83 2.70
C PHE A 371 -7.57 7.36 3.33
N LEU A 372 -7.60 6.26 4.10
CA LEU A 372 -6.43 5.70 4.77
C LEU A 372 -6.34 4.19 4.50
N THR A 373 -5.16 3.72 4.15
CA THR A 373 -4.83 2.29 4.12
C THR A 373 -3.46 2.04 4.73
N LEU A 374 -3.25 0.83 5.23
CA LEU A 374 -1.95 0.38 5.73
C LEU A 374 -1.26 -0.44 4.62
N VAL A 375 0.00 -0.11 4.32
CA VAL A 375 0.88 -0.90 3.45
C VAL A 375 2.11 -1.27 4.25
N GLY A 376 2.31 -2.56 4.55
CA GLY A 376 3.25 -2.96 5.60
C GLY A 376 2.88 -2.32 6.94
N ASP A 377 3.74 -1.42 7.44
CA ASP A 377 3.53 -0.59 8.63
C ASP A 377 3.29 0.90 8.29
N LEU A 378 3.35 1.28 7.01
CA LEU A 378 3.17 2.65 6.54
C LEU A 378 1.69 2.98 6.41
N ILE A 379 1.24 4.04 7.08
CA ILE A 379 -0.09 4.60 6.86
C ILE A 379 -0.04 5.50 5.63
N VAL A 380 -0.88 5.22 4.65
CA VAL A 380 -0.95 5.94 3.38
C VAL A 380 -2.28 6.68 3.28
N GLY A 381 -2.22 8.01 3.31
CA GLY A 381 -3.35 8.92 3.10
C GLY A 381 -3.40 9.47 1.66
N GLY A 382 -4.36 10.36 1.39
CA GLY A 382 -4.47 11.01 0.07
C GLY A 382 -3.22 11.79 -0.32
N ASP A 383 -2.82 12.76 0.52
CA ASP A 383 -1.67 13.66 0.33
C ASP A 383 -0.65 13.60 1.46
N PHE A 384 -0.64 12.52 2.24
CA PHE A 384 0.32 12.32 3.32
C PHE A 384 0.57 10.84 3.59
N GLN A 385 1.65 10.57 4.32
CA GLN A 385 1.96 9.27 4.90
C GLN A 385 2.43 9.43 6.34
N VAL A 386 2.32 8.38 7.15
CA VAL A 386 2.81 8.36 8.53
C VAL A 386 3.60 7.09 8.80
N THR A 387 4.89 7.24 9.12
CA THR A 387 5.78 6.12 9.45
C THR A 387 5.50 5.55 10.85
N VAL A 388 6.14 4.44 11.20
CA VAL A 388 6.03 3.82 12.53
C VAL A 388 6.58 4.71 13.64
N GLU A 389 7.53 5.59 13.31
CA GLU A 389 8.11 6.61 14.20
C GLU A 389 7.25 7.89 14.26
N ASP A 390 6.03 7.85 13.74
CA ASP A 390 5.08 8.98 13.67
C ASP A 390 5.61 10.18 12.85
N VAL A 391 6.55 9.95 11.94
CA VAL A 391 7.03 10.97 10.98
C VAL A 391 6.03 11.13 9.85
N VAL A 392 5.67 12.38 9.56
CA VAL A 392 4.74 12.71 8.47
C VAL A 392 5.50 13.04 7.19
N ILE A 393 5.13 12.39 6.10
CA ILE A 393 5.64 12.67 4.75
C ILE A 393 4.51 13.30 3.94
N HIS A 394 4.72 14.51 3.43
CA HIS A 394 3.75 15.20 2.57
C HIS A 394 3.91 14.74 1.12
N THR A 395 2.81 14.31 0.49
CA THR A 395 2.79 13.88 -0.91
C THR A 395 1.90 14.77 -1.78
N GLN A 396 1.99 14.61 -3.11
CA GLN A 396 1.29 15.43 -4.09
C GLN A 396 -0.24 15.44 -3.89
N GLY A 397 -0.82 14.30 -3.51
CA GLY A 397 -2.26 14.17 -3.29
C GLY A 397 -3.04 13.73 -4.52
N SER A 398 -2.46 12.86 -5.35
CA SER A 398 -3.15 12.29 -6.51
C SER A 398 -4.13 11.18 -6.09
N ALA A 399 -5.16 10.93 -6.90
CA ALA A 399 -5.88 9.66 -6.81
C ALA A 399 -4.97 8.56 -7.38
N ARG A 400 -4.73 7.51 -6.58
CA ARG A 400 -3.79 6.43 -6.88
C ARG A 400 -4.46 5.07 -7.08
N LEU A 401 -5.75 4.99 -6.76
CA LEU A 401 -6.57 3.79 -6.85
C LEU A 401 -7.87 4.11 -7.62
N GLY A 402 -8.49 3.09 -8.19
CA GLY A 402 -9.90 3.14 -8.59
C GLY A 402 -10.79 3.18 -7.35
N SER A 403 -12.08 3.45 -7.54
CA SER A 403 -13.07 3.55 -6.44
C SER A 403 -12.93 2.39 -5.43
N ALA A 404 -12.81 2.71 -4.14
CA ALA A 404 -12.48 1.72 -3.11
C ALA A 404 -13.34 1.91 -1.85
N ALA A 405 -14.05 0.87 -1.45
CA ALA A 405 -14.82 0.77 -0.22
C ALA A 405 -14.01 0.12 0.92
N THR A 406 -13.13 -0.83 0.56
CA THR A 406 -12.32 -1.58 1.52
C THR A 406 -10.93 -0.95 1.68
N PRO A 407 -10.22 -1.22 2.79
CA PRO A 407 -8.76 -1.17 2.79
C PRO A 407 -8.17 -2.07 1.69
N LEU A 408 -6.89 -1.89 1.38
CA LEU A 408 -6.17 -2.81 0.51
C LEU A 408 -5.66 -4.00 1.31
N PHE A 409 -5.96 -5.22 0.84
CA PHE A 409 -5.42 -6.45 1.39
C PHE A 409 -4.18 -6.85 0.62
N GLN A 410 -3.07 -7.05 1.32
CA GLN A 410 -1.77 -7.32 0.71
C GLN A 410 -1.40 -8.79 0.82
N TYR A 411 -0.95 -9.38 -0.28
CA TYR A 411 -0.24 -10.65 -0.32
C TYR A 411 1.02 -10.47 -1.17
N LYS A 412 2.18 -10.44 -0.51
CA LYS A 412 3.46 -10.09 -1.14
C LYS A 412 3.35 -8.77 -1.91
N GLN A 413 3.54 -8.76 -3.23
CA GLN A 413 3.44 -7.58 -4.09
C GLN A 413 2.00 -7.27 -4.52
N PHE A 414 1.07 -8.22 -4.36
CA PHE A 414 -0.31 -8.07 -4.80
C PHE A 414 -1.15 -7.38 -3.75
N LEU A 415 -1.99 -6.44 -4.19
CA LEU A 415 -2.97 -5.76 -3.37
C LEU A 415 -4.35 -5.92 -4.00
N VAL A 416 -5.36 -6.24 -3.19
CA VAL A 416 -6.76 -6.34 -3.64
C VAL A 416 -7.66 -5.42 -2.82
N GLY A 417 -8.64 -4.84 -3.48
CA GLY A 417 -9.72 -4.11 -2.84
C GLY A 417 -11.00 -4.13 -3.67
N TRP A 418 -12.11 -3.82 -3.01
CA TRP A 418 -13.42 -3.71 -3.65
C TRP A 418 -13.99 -2.32 -3.46
N GLY A 419 -14.73 -1.84 -4.43
CA GLY A 419 -15.41 -0.57 -4.37
C GLY A 419 -16.18 -0.29 -5.64
N GLY A 420 -16.88 0.83 -5.68
CA GLY A 420 -17.66 1.21 -6.84
C GLY A 420 -18.15 2.63 -6.77
N SER A 421 -18.76 3.06 -7.87
CA SER A 421 -19.35 4.38 -7.97
C SER A 421 -20.65 4.30 -8.79
N TYR A 422 -21.76 4.63 -8.14
CA TYR A 422 -23.08 4.77 -8.78
C TYR A 422 -23.53 3.55 -9.63
N GLY A 423 -23.44 2.33 -9.10
CA GLY A 423 -23.87 1.12 -9.84
C GLY A 423 -22.78 0.50 -10.72
N ASN A 424 -21.54 1.01 -10.63
CA ASN A 424 -20.37 0.43 -11.29
C ASN A 424 -19.42 -0.09 -10.21
N GLU A 425 -19.55 -1.36 -9.86
CA GLU A 425 -18.80 -2.01 -8.80
C GLU A 425 -17.69 -2.89 -9.35
N TYR A 426 -16.53 -2.84 -8.71
CA TYR A 426 -15.31 -3.47 -9.17
C TYR A 426 -14.57 -4.19 -8.05
N ARG A 427 -13.88 -5.28 -8.43
CA ARG A 427 -12.68 -5.76 -7.75
C ARG A 427 -11.47 -5.15 -8.44
N HIS A 428 -10.63 -4.45 -7.69
CA HIS A 428 -9.36 -3.92 -8.17
C HIS A 428 -8.19 -4.74 -7.65
N MET A 429 -7.24 -5.03 -8.53
CA MET A 429 -5.96 -5.67 -8.20
C MET A 429 -4.81 -4.74 -8.60
N TYR A 430 -3.85 -4.59 -7.70
CA TYR A 430 -2.64 -3.78 -7.91
C TYR A 430 -1.37 -4.58 -7.64
N LEU A 431 -0.27 -4.14 -8.25
CA LEU A 431 1.08 -4.41 -7.77
C LEU A 431 1.57 -3.21 -6.98
N LEU A 432 2.09 -3.45 -5.77
CA LEU A 432 2.93 -2.50 -5.06
C LEU A 432 4.27 -2.45 -5.80
N THR A 433 4.66 -1.28 -6.31
CA THR A 433 5.78 -1.17 -7.26
C THR A 433 7.16 -0.94 -6.65
N PRO A 434 7.33 -0.37 -5.42
CA PRO A 434 8.63 -0.19 -4.78
C PRO A 434 9.21 -1.46 -4.14
N TYR A 435 9.13 -2.61 -4.82
CA TYR A 435 9.72 -3.85 -4.32
C TYR A 435 11.23 -3.89 -4.49
N LEU A 436 11.90 -4.61 -3.61
CA LEU A 436 13.32 -4.93 -3.71
C LEU A 436 13.44 -6.11 -4.66
N ALA A 437 13.89 -5.90 -5.90
CA ALA A 437 14.24 -6.96 -6.85
C ALA A 437 15.64 -7.53 -6.59
N THR A 438 16.51 -6.67 -6.08
CA THR A 438 17.84 -7.04 -5.58
C THR A 438 18.18 -6.26 -4.32
N ILE A 439 19.17 -6.73 -3.57
CA ILE A 439 19.73 -6.03 -2.40
C ILE A 439 21.25 -5.96 -2.55
N ASN A 440 21.81 -4.76 -2.40
CA ASN A 440 23.24 -4.50 -2.40
C ASN A 440 23.57 -3.62 -1.19
N ASN A 441 24.00 -4.23 -0.09
CA ASN A 441 24.53 -3.48 1.05
C ASN A 441 25.92 -2.95 0.74
N LEU A 442 26.20 -1.72 1.14
CA LEU A 442 27.53 -1.14 1.01
C LEU A 442 28.38 -1.58 2.20
N SER A 443 29.60 -2.03 1.93
CA SER A 443 30.61 -2.34 2.94
C SER A 443 30.91 -1.16 3.88
N SER A 444 30.74 0.06 3.39
CA SER A 444 30.71 1.29 4.19
C SER A 444 29.70 2.29 3.63
N ALA A 445 28.89 2.89 4.49
CA ALA A 445 27.95 3.93 4.09
C ALA A 445 28.69 5.16 3.53
N VAL A 446 28.13 5.74 2.48
CA VAL A 446 28.66 6.96 1.83
C VAL A 446 27.70 8.13 2.02
N VAL A 447 28.21 9.36 1.89
CA VAL A 447 27.41 10.58 2.07
C VAL A 447 27.40 11.40 0.78
N LYS A 448 26.21 11.45 0.16
CA LYS A 448 25.92 12.34 -0.97
C LYS A 448 25.40 13.68 -0.45
N ASP A 449 26.18 14.73 -0.69
CA ASP A 449 25.83 16.11 -0.33
C ASP A 449 25.69 17.00 -1.57
N ALA A 450 25.39 18.28 -1.33
CA ALA A 450 25.14 19.27 -2.37
C ALA A 450 26.38 19.71 -3.17
N ASN A 451 27.58 19.26 -2.80
CA ASN A 451 28.82 19.54 -3.53
C ASN A 451 29.19 18.41 -4.49
N LYS A 452 28.56 17.23 -4.34
CA LYS A 452 28.89 16.03 -5.11
C LYS A 452 27.86 15.75 -6.21
N THR A 453 28.27 15.17 -7.32
CA THR A 453 27.38 14.39 -8.19
C THR A 453 27.45 12.91 -7.82
N MET A 454 26.44 12.14 -8.19
CA MET A 454 26.47 10.68 -8.02
C MET A 454 26.15 10.00 -9.34
N LYS A 455 26.96 9.01 -9.70
CA LYS A 455 26.72 8.11 -10.83
C LYS A 455 26.64 6.68 -10.30
N ILE A 456 25.61 5.95 -10.68
CA ILE A 456 25.47 4.52 -10.34
C ILE A 456 25.39 3.74 -11.63
N THR A 457 26.40 2.91 -11.87
CA THR A 457 26.41 1.93 -12.95
C THR A 457 26.05 0.57 -12.38
N TYR A 458 25.00 -0.06 -12.91
CA TYR A 458 24.56 -1.36 -12.47
C TYR A 458 24.50 -2.30 -13.67
N THR A 459 25.30 -3.36 -13.65
CA THR A 459 25.26 -4.42 -14.68
C THR A 459 24.57 -5.64 -14.09
N LEU A 460 23.47 -6.07 -14.69
CA LEU A 460 22.70 -7.25 -14.27
C LEU A 460 22.68 -8.26 -15.42
N THR A 461 23.18 -9.47 -15.20
CA THR A 461 23.26 -10.54 -16.20
C THR A 461 22.63 -11.83 -15.70
N GLU A 462 22.27 -12.72 -16.62
CA GLU A 462 21.86 -14.08 -16.31
C GLU A 462 23.08 -14.87 -15.80
N ALA A 463 22.91 -15.58 -14.68
CA ALA A 463 23.96 -16.48 -14.22
C ALA A 463 23.95 -17.75 -15.09
N ALA A 464 25.12 -18.19 -15.56
CA ALA A 464 25.25 -19.42 -16.32
C ALA A 464 24.66 -20.61 -15.53
N SER A 465 23.86 -21.43 -16.19
CA SER A 465 23.31 -22.68 -15.67
C SER A 465 24.42 -23.73 -15.50
N GLY A 466 25.30 -23.56 -14.50
CA GLY A 466 26.50 -24.40 -14.38
C GLY A 466 27.16 -24.52 -13.00
N GLU A 467 26.73 -23.79 -11.97
CA GLU A 467 27.25 -23.99 -10.62
C GLU A 467 26.07 -24.27 -9.67
N GLY A 468 26.01 -25.54 -9.26
CA GLY A 468 25.03 -26.12 -8.35
C GLY A 468 25.63 -26.49 -7.02
#